data_AF-A0A9X4L131-F1
#
_entry.id   AF-A0A9X4L131-F1
#
_cell.length_a   1.000
_cell.length_b   1.000
_cell.length_c   1.000
_cell.angle_alpha   90.00
_cell.angle_beta   90.00
_cell.angle_gamma   90.00
#
_symmetry.space_group_name_H-M   'P 1'
#
loop_
_entity.id
_entity.type
_entity.pdbx_description
1 polymer ?
#
loop_
_entity_poly.entity_id
_entity_poly.type
_entity_poly.pdbx_seq_one_letter_code
_entity_poly.pdbx_strand_id
1 'polypeptide(L)'
;MQPDKVLTYRYALPESFADEIAKQRKIADKLSMTGFLLPQIVLFVLAVIYAAACRGWTSFKRGLFLSAAFFVMYAGFMFNLRPGLRASSAGMNAIAAESDVTALLVTNVVILFIQALLTYFAAVGGDGLWRSMGRSLWPRWQDADYGSRVKTAMKQGYMLAVILLGVQSVVLTGLGLLLGSYYGSDPSQSSYNMYYPWMLPLLAWCAGISEEIQTRFFGIGLVRKWLGALFRPQPGGDASDSGARSSSALSRILTSIAVLPATAVWAFGHVGYAVYPWQTRFIELMIIGALFAWFMLRFGLLAVIFAHVVLDSTLMAVQMLSDGLSGDNLAGFVSFLLPAAVAMLIAWLHERRRGGTGSSAAVSR
;
A
#
# COMPACT_ATOMS: atom_id res chain seq x y z
N MET A 1 0.98 -8.41 -58.48
CA MET A 1 1.20 -7.74 -57.17
C MET A 1 -0.12 -7.11 -56.78
N GLN A 2 -0.75 -7.54 -55.68
CA GLN A 2 -1.95 -6.88 -55.15
C GLN A 2 -1.49 -5.63 -54.36
N PRO A 3 -1.75 -4.40 -54.84
CA PRO A 3 -1.21 -3.15 -54.29
C PRO A 3 -1.73 -2.77 -52.88
N ASP A 4 -2.55 -3.63 -52.27
CA ASP A 4 -3.33 -3.38 -51.07
C ASP A 4 -3.01 -4.39 -49.94
N LYS A 5 -2.01 -5.25 -50.11
CA LYS A 5 -1.48 -6.09 -49.02
C LYS A 5 -0.36 -5.40 -48.27
N VAL A 6 -0.71 -4.73 -47.17
CA VAL A 6 0.26 -4.31 -46.15
C VAL A 6 0.84 -5.58 -45.50
N LEU A 7 2.11 -5.87 -45.79
CA LEU A 7 2.88 -6.91 -45.10
C LEU A 7 3.10 -6.48 -43.65
N THR A 8 2.25 -6.95 -42.73
CA THR A 8 2.52 -6.83 -41.29
C THR A 8 3.37 -8.01 -40.85
N TYR A 9 4.65 -7.76 -40.54
CA TYR A 9 5.50 -8.72 -39.83
C TYR A 9 4.97 -8.84 -38.40
N ARG A 10 4.78 -10.07 -37.93
CA ARG A 10 4.27 -10.35 -36.57
C ARG A 10 5.18 -11.37 -35.90
N TYR A 11 5.51 -11.11 -34.65
CA TYR A 11 6.06 -12.12 -33.77
C TYR A 11 4.92 -13.00 -33.27
N ALA A 12 4.85 -14.24 -33.74
CA ALA A 12 3.99 -15.25 -33.14
C ALA A 12 4.76 -15.87 -31.96
N LEU A 13 4.19 -15.76 -30.76
CA LEU A 13 4.71 -16.50 -29.61
C LEU A 13 4.52 -18.00 -29.85
N PRO A 14 5.48 -18.86 -29.44
CA PRO A 14 5.25 -20.31 -29.45
C PRO A 14 3.99 -20.65 -28.66
N GLU A 15 3.13 -21.54 -29.20
CA GLU A 15 1.86 -21.90 -28.55
C GLU A 15 2.07 -22.41 -27.12
N SER A 16 3.12 -23.21 -26.90
CA SER A 16 3.50 -23.70 -25.56
C SER A 16 3.79 -22.58 -24.55
N PHE A 17 4.35 -21.46 -25.01
CA PHE A 17 4.59 -20.30 -24.16
C PHE A 17 3.29 -19.54 -23.88
N ALA A 18 2.44 -19.36 -24.89
CA ALA A 18 1.14 -18.70 -24.72
C ALA A 18 0.23 -19.47 -23.75
N ASP A 19 0.21 -20.80 -23.85
CA ASP A 19 -0.55 -21.68 -22.96
C ASP A 19 -0.06 -21.62 -21.52
N GLU A 20 1.26 -21.59 -21.30
CA GLU A 20 1.83 -21.46 -19.96
C GLU A 20 1.50 -20.10 -19.35
N ILE A 21 1.61 -19.00 -20.11
CA ILE A 21 1.20 -17.66 -19.63
C ILE A 21 -0.30 -17.63 -19.29
N ALA A 22 -1.16 -18.21 -20.12
CA ALA A 22 -2.60 -18.27 -19.87
C ALA A 22 -2.92 -19.07 -18.59
N LYS A 23 -2.22 -20.18 -18.36
CA LYS A 23 -2.33 -20.98 -17.13
C LYS A 23 -1.87 -20.18 -15.90
N GLN A 24 -0.74 -19.50 -15.98
CA GLN A 24 -0.21 -18.65 -14.89
C GLN A 24 -1.20 -17.54 -14.55
N ARG A 25 -1.75 -16.85 -15.56
CA ARG A 25 -2.79 -15.80 -15.37
C ARG A 25 -4.05 -16.36 -14.72
N LYS A 26 -4.56 -17.50 -15.19
CA LYS A 26 -5.75 -18.14 -14.60
C LYS A 26 -5.57 -18.47 -13.12
N ILE A 27 -4.37 -18.92 -12.73
CA ILE A 27 -4.05 -19.18 -11.31
C ILE A 27 -3.96 -17.85 -10.54
N ALA A 28 -3.25 -16.87 -11.08
CA ALA A 28 -3.11 -15.55 -10.47
C ALA A 28 -4.46 -14.85 -10.26
N ASP A 29 -5.37 -14.92 -11.23
CA ASP A 29 -6.73 -14.37 -11.14
C ASP A 29 -7.53 -15.06 -10.03
N LYS A 30 -7.49 -16.40 -9.98
CA LYS A 30 -8.16 -17.16 -8.93
C LYS A 30 -7.62 -16.78 -7.54
N LEU A 31 -6.30 -16.71 -7.39
CA LEU A 31 -5.66 -16.33 -6.14
C LEU A 31 -5.94 -14.88 -5.75
N SER A 32 -5.98 -13.95 -6.70
CA SER A 32 -6.33 -12.55 -6.44
C SER A 32 -7.80 -12.43 -5.99
N MET A 33 -8.70 -13.18 -6.63
CA MET A 33 -10.12 -13.20 -6.24
C MET A 33 -10.33 -13.81 -4.84
N THR A 34 -9.79 -15.00 -4.58
CA THR A 34 -10.05 -15.70 -3.32
C THR A 34 -9.14 -15.28 -2.18
N GLY A 35 -7.90 -14.90 -2.48
CA GLY A 35 -6.86 -14.55 -1.51
C GLY A 35 -6.73 -13.06 -1.22
N PHE A 36 -7.29 -12.19 -2.07
CA PHE A 36 -7.30 -10.74 -1.83
C PHE A 36 -8.71 -10.16 -1.82
N LEU A 37 -9.48 -10.26 -2.91
CA LEU A 37 -10.77 -9.56 -3.01
C LEU A 37 -11.78 -10.01 -1.94
N LEU A 38 -11.97 -11.32 -1.77
CA LEU A 38 -12.87 -11.85 -0.74
C LEU A 38 -12.42 -11.46 0.68
N PRO A 39 -11.14 -11.65 1.08
CA PRO A 39 -10.62 -11.12 2.34
C PRO A 39 -10.79 -9.61 2.51
N GLN A 40 -10.70 -8.80 1.46
CA GLN A 40 -10.91 -7.36 1.54
C GLN A 40 -12.36 -7.01 1.89
N ILE A 41 -13.35 -7.73 1.34
CA ILE A 41 -14.76 -7.57 1.71
C ILE A 41 -14.96 -7.91 3.20
N VAL A 42 -14.36 -9.03 3.65
CA VAL A 42 -14.42 -9.44 5.06
C VAL A 42 -13.75 -8.40 5.96
N LEU A 43 -12.56 -7.91 5.58
CA LEU A 43 -11.84 -6.87 6.30
C LEU A 43 -12.65 -5.57 6.38
N PHE A 44 -13.42 -5.22 5.35
CA PHE A 44 -14.27 -4.04 5.37
C PHE A 44 -15.37 -4.14 6.42
N VAL A 45 -16.10 -5.27 6.44
CA VAL A 45 -17.12 -5.52 7.47
C VAL A 45 -16.49 -5.50 8.87
N LEU A 46 -15.34 -6.15 9.05
CA LEU A 46 -14.64 -6.17 10.33
C LEU A 46 -14.12 -4.79 10.72
N ALA A 47 -13.64 -3.99 9.78
CA ALA A 47 -13.18 -2.63 10.04
C ALA A 47 -14.31 -1.75 10.58
N VAL A 48 -15.51 -1.86 10.02
CA VAL A 48 -16.70 -1.16 10.53
C VAL A 48 -17.03 -1.63 11.96
N ILE A 49 -17.08 -2.95 12.19
CA ILE A 49 -17.37 -3.53 13.51
C ILE A 49 -16.35 -3.05 14.55
N TYR A 50 -15.05 -3.13 14.25
CA TYR A 50 -13.99 -2.78 15.20
C TYR A 50 -13.83 -1.27 15.38
N ALA A 51 -14.15 -0.45 14.38
CA ALA A 51 -14.27 1.00 14.57
C ALA A 51 -15.32 1.34 15.63
N ALA A 52 -16.48 0.66 15.61
CA ALA A 52 -17.53 0.81 16.62
C ALA A 52 -17.15 0.20 17.97
N ALA A 53 -16.66 -1.05 17.98
CA ALA A 53 -16.33 -1.78 19.21
C ALA A 53 -15.17 -1.13 19.98
N CYS A 54 -14.21 -0.52 19.28
CA CYS A 54 -13.09 0.18 19.90
C CYS A 54 -13.30 1.71 20.00
N ARG A 55 -14.54 2.21 19.88
CA ARG A 55 -14.87 3.65 19.92
C ARG A 55 -14.33 4.40 21.14
N GLY A 56 -14.19 3.73 22.29
CA GLY A 56 -13.62 4.34 23.50
C GLY A 56 -12.11 4.60 23.42
N TRP A 57 -11.42 3.96 22.48
CA TRP A 57 -9.96 4.05 22.32
C TRP A 57 -9.52 4.91 21.13
N THR A 58 -10.44 5.22 20.21
CA THR A 58 -10.20 5.93 18.94
C THR A 58 -11.10 7.16 18.78
N SER A 59 -10.99 7.85 17.65
CA SER A 59 -11.92 8.91 17.25
C SER A 59 -12.30 8.73 15.79
N PHE A 60 -13.59 8.88 15.46
CA PHE A 60 -14.09 8.82 14.09
C PHE A 60 -13.65 10.00 13.21
N LYS A 61 -13.06 11.05 13.81
CA LYS A 61 -12.39 12.10 13.02
C LYS A 61 -11.06 11.60 12.43
N ARG A 62 -10.50 10.51 12.97
CA ARG A 62 -9.28 9.89 12.44
C ARG A 62 -9.57 9.20 11.13
N GLY A 63 -8.56 9.11 10.28
CA GLY A 63 -8.67 8.41 8.99
C GLY A 63 -9.26 9.29 7.90
N LEU A 64 -10.22 10.19 8.20
CA LEU A 64 -10.96 10.96 7.21
C LEU A 64 -10.05 11.67 6.20
N PHE A 65 -9.03 12.37 6.68
CA PHE A 65 -8.08 13.07 5.79
C PHE A 65 -7.32 12.10 4.88
N LEU A 66 -6.74 11.02 5.43
CA LEU A 66 -5.94 10.09 4.66
C LEU A 66 -6.79 9.27 3.66
N SER A 67 -8.00 8.86 4.06
CA SER A 67 -8.93 8.16 3.16
C SER A 67 -9.47 9.08 2.05
N ALA A 68 -9.74 10.35 2.36
CA ALA A 68 -10.17 11.32 1.35
C ALA A 68 -9.03 11.67 0.39
N ALA A 69 -7.81 11.86 0.90
CA ALA A 69 -6.62 12.07 0.08
C ALA A 69 -6.38 10.89 -0.86
N PHE A 70 -6.41 9.66 -0.33
CA PHE A 70 -6.34 8.43 -1.11
C PHE A 70 -7.39 8.43 -2.24
N PHE A 71 -8.67 8.67 -1.92
CA PHE A 71 -9.73 8.63 -2.92
C PHE A 71 -9.54 9.68 -4.02
N VAL A 72 -9.26 10.93 -3.65
CA VAL A 72 -9.12 12.03 -4.61
C VAL A 72 -7.91 11.82 -5.51
N MET A 73 -6.75 11.45 -4.93
CA MET A 73 -5.54 11.18 -5.70
C MET A 73 -5.73 9.99 -6.64
N TYR A 74 -6.32 8.89 -6.16
CA TYR A 74 -6.47 7.69 -6.97
C TYR A 74 -7.57 7.86 -8.04
N ALA A 75 -8.68 8.54 -7.73
CA ALA A 75 -9.66 8.89 -8.74
C ALA A 75 -9.02 9.74 -9.85
N GLY A 76 -8.25 10.77 -9.49
CA GLY A 76 -7.46 11.58 -10.44
C GLY A 76 -6.49 10.75 -11.27
N PHE A 77 -5.78 9.81 -10.65
CA PHE A 77 -4.91 8.87 -11.35
C PHE A 77 -5.67 7.96 -12.32
N MET A 78 -6.86 7.47 -11.96
CA MET A 78 -7.68 6.65 -12.87
C MET A 78 -8.16 7.44 -14.09
N PHE A 79 -8.47 8.73 -13.94
CA PHE A 79 -8.73 9.60 -15.08
C PHE A 79 -7.49 9.73 -15.97
N ASN A 80 -6.30 9.82 -15.37
CA ASN A 80 -5.03 9.89 -16.08
C ASN A 80 -4.71 8.59 -16.85
N LEU A 81 -5.08 7.44 -16.30
CA LEU A 81 -4.80 6.09 -16.84
C LEU A 81 -5.77 5.64 -17.95
N ARG A 82 -6.69 6.50 -18.40
CA ARG A 82 -7.65 6.15 -19.48
C ARG A 82 -7.01 5.55 -20.74
N PRO A 83 -5.85 6.04 -21.26
CA PRO A 83 -5.19 5.39 -22.39
C PRO A 83 -4.78 3.94 -22.07
N GLY A 84 -4.25 3.68 -20.88
CA GLY A 84 -3.95 2.33 -20.39
C GLY A 84 -5.18 1.45 -20.26
N LEU A 85 -6.28 1.98 -19.73
CA LEU A 85 -7.55 1.25 -19.68
C LEU A 85 -8.04 0.85 -21.07
N ARG A 86 -7.88 1.73 -22.07
CA ARG A 86 -8.20 1.42 -23.48
C ARG A 86 -7.29 0.31 -24.03
N ALA A 87 -5.99 0.37 -23.72
CA ALA A 87 -5.02 -0.64 -24.14
C ALA A 87 -5.25 -2.01 -23.47
N SER A 88 -5.75 -2.03 -22.24
CA SER A 88 -6.06 -3.27 -21.50
C SER A 88 -7.43 -3.88 -21.85
N SER A 89 -8.38 -3.08 -22.31
CA SER A 89 -9.75 -3.53 -22.62
C SER A 89 -9.91 -4.00 -24.08
N ALA A 90 -9.07 -3.51 -24.97
CA ALA A 90 -8.98 -4.02 -26.32
C ALA A 90 -8.26 -5.37 -26.34
N GLY A 91 -8.87 -6.39 -26.96
CA GLY A 91 -8.12 -7.55 -27.43
C GLY A 91 -7.01 -7.12 -28.39
N MET A 92 -6.00 -7.97 -28.60
CA MET A 92 -4.93 -7.68 -29.58
C MET A 92 -5.55 -7.21 -30.91
N ASN A 93 -5.25 -5.98 -31.33
CA ASN A 93 -5.73 -5.32 -32.56
C ASN A 93 -7.19 -4.81 -32.55
N ALA A 94 -7.83 -4.69 -31.39
CA ALA A 94 -9.10 -3.96 -31.26
C ALA A 94 -8.87 -2.52 -30.78
N ILE A 95 -9.79 -1.61 -31.07
CA ILE A 95 -9.88 -0.32 -30.41
C ILE A 95 -11.10 -0.41 -29.50
N ALA A 96 -10.90 -0.35 -28.18
CA ALA A 96 -12.03 -0.35 -27.24
C ALA A 96 -12.87 0.91 -27.46
N ALA A 97 -14.20 0.75 -27.46
CA ALA A 97 -15.10 1.87 -27.64
C ALA A 97 -14.99 2.85 -26.46
N GLU A 98 -15.18 4.14 -26.70
CA GLU A 98 -15.14 5.16 -25.63
C GLU A 98 -16.18 4.89 -24.53
N SER A 99 -17.32 4.28 -24.88
CA SER A 99 -18.33 3.83 -23.91
C SER A 99 -17.80 2.78 -22.94
N ASP A 100 -17.00 1.82 -23.43
CA ASP A 100 -16.46 0.72 -22.62
C ASP A 100 -15.40 1.22 -21.66
N VAL A 101 -14.51 2.10 -22.15
CA VAL A 101 -13.50 2.77 -21.32
C VAL A 101 -14.17 3.63 -20.25
N THR A 102 -15.24 4.33 -20.59
CA THR A 102 -16.01 5.15 -19.64
C THR A 102 -16.70 4.27 -18.58
N ALA A 103 -17.32 3.17 -18.99
CA ALA A 103 -17.95 2.22 -18.06
C ALA A 103 -16.93 1.58 -17.10
N LEU A 104 -15.76 1.19 -17.62
CA LEU A 104 -14.67 0.65 -16.82
C LEU A 104 -14.14 1.69 -15.83
N LEU A 105 -13.97 2.94 -16.25
CA LEU A 105 -13.55 4.03 -15.38
C LEU A 105 -14.55 4.27 -14.24
N VAL A 106 -15.84 4.38 -14.56
CA VAL A 106 -16.89 4.58 -13.55
C VAL A 106 -16.91 3.44 -12.54
N THR A 107 -16.80 2.20 -13.03
CA THR A 107 -16.73 0.99 -12.19
C THR A 107 -15.53 1.05 -11.25
N ASN A 108 -14.34 1.39 -11.76
CA ASN A 108 -13.14 1.52 -10.94
C ASN A 108 -13.28 2.63 -9.89
N VAL A 109 -13.85 3.79 -10.24
CA VAL A 109 -14.06 4.87 -9.27
C VAL A 109 -15.02 4.45 -8.15
N VAL A 110 -16.06 3.67 -8.45
CA VAL A 110 -16.96 3.11 -7.42
C VAL A 110 -16.22 2.13 -6.52
N ILE A 111 -15.41 1.23 -7.07
CA ILE A 111 -14.57 0.30 -6.29
C ILE A 111 -13.59 1.08 -5.41
N LEU A 112 -12.96 2.13 -5.94
CA LEU A 112 -12.05 3.01 -5.21
C LEU A 112 -12.76 3.75 -4.07
N PHE A 113 -14.01 4.15 -4.26
CA PHE A 113 -14.80 4.75 -3.19
C PHE A 113 -15.03 3.75 -2.04
N ILE A 114 -15.37 2.50 -2.37
CA ILE A 114 -15.51 1.42 -1.37
C ILE A 114 -14.17 1.16 -0.67
N GLN A 115 -13.05 1.12 -1.40
CA GLN A 115 -11.72 0.98 -0.81
C GLN A 115 -11.36 2.18 0.08
N ALA A 116 -11.78 3.39 -0.26
CA ALA A 116 -11.58 4.57 0.58
C ALA A 116 -12.37 4.47 1.89
N LEU A 117 -13.61 3.97 1.84
CA LEU A 117 -14.40 3.68 3.03
C LEU A 117 -13.72 2.61 3.89
N LEU A 118 -13.22 1.54 3.28
CA LEU A 118 -12.42 0.54 3.98
C LEU A 118 -11.18 1.18 4.62
N THR A 119 -10.39 1.96 3.90
CA THR A 119 -9.22 2.67 4.45
C THR A 119 -9.61 3.55 5.65
N TYR A 120 -10.73 4.26 5.56
CA TYR A 120 -11.26 5.08 6.64
C TYR A 120 -11.58 4.25 7.89
N PHE A 121 -12.42 3.21 7.76
CA PHE A 121 -12.79 2.38 8.91
C PHE A 121 -11.62 1.56 9.44
N ALA A 122 -10.70 1.12 8.58
CA ALA A 122 -9.46 0.46 8.97
C ALA A 122 -8.56 1.39 9.78
N ALA A 123 -8.47 2.68 9.41
CA ALA A 123 -7.73 3.67 10.20
C ALA A 123 -8.34 3.88 11.60
N VAL A 124 -9.67 4.01 11.69
CA VAL A 124 -10.38 4.20 12.96
C VAL A 124 -10.27 2.95 13.84
N GLY A 125 -10.60 1.78 13.28
CA GLY A 125 -10.56 0.49 13.95
C GLY A 125 -9.15 0.08 14.33
N GLY A 126 -8.16 0.30 13.47
CA GLY A 126 -6.74 0.03 13.73
C GLY A 126 -6.21 0.84 14.92
N ASP A 127 -6.50 2.15 14.98
CA ASP A 127 -6.11 2.98 16.12
C ASP A 127 -6.76 2.48 17.41
N GLY A 128 -8.05 2.16 17.35
CA GLY A 128 -8.77 1.61 18.49
C GLY A 128 -8.21 0.26 18.97
N LEU A 129 -7.89 -0.64 18.04
CA LEU A 129 -7.33 -1.96 18.32
C LEU A 129 -5.98 -1.84 19.02
N TRP A 130 -5.02 -1.15 18.42
CA TRP A 130 -3.68 -1.03 18.99
C TRP A 130 -3.69 -0.33 20.35
N ARG A 131 -4.48 0.74 20.49
CA ARG A 131 -4.59 1.47 21.76
C ARG A 131 -5.26 0.64 22.85
N SER A 132 -6.27 -0.16 22.50
CA SER A 132 -6.89 -1.11 23.44
C SER A 132 -5.91 -2.21 23.90
N MET A 133 -4.87 -2.48 23.11
CA MET A 133 -3.75 -3.38 23.45
C MET A 133 -2.56 -2.62 24.08
N GLY A 134 -2.73 -1.37 24.48
CA GLY A 134 -1.71 -0.56 25.16
C GLY A 134 -0.60 -0.03 24.25
N ARG A 135 -0.77 -0.06 22.92
CA ARG A 135 0.21 0.45 21.95
C ARG A 135 -0.36 1.61 21.14
N SER A 136 0.35 2.73 21.10
CA SER A 136 -0.02 3.88 20.26
C SER A 136 0.95 3.98 19.07
N LEU A 137 0.59 3.37 17.94
CA LEU A 137 1.44 3.35 16.73
C LEU A 137 1.21 4.55 15.81
N TRP A 138 0.14 5.31 16.01
CA TRP A 138 -0.23 6.45 15.16
C TRP A 138 -0.41 7.73 15.99
N PRO A 139 0.55 8.68 15.94
CA PRO A 139 0.47 9.91 16.74
C PRO A 139 -0.74 10.76 16.36
N ARG A 140 -1.17 11.62 17.28
CA ARG A 140 -2.32 12.51 17.12
C ARG A 140 -1.85 13.91 16.75
N TRP A 141 -2.62 14.59 15.92
CA TRP A 141 -2.35 15.99 15.57
C TRP A 141 -2.29 16.91 16.80
N GLN A 142 -3.00 16.56 17.88
CA GLN A 142 -2.98 17.30 19.13
C GLN A 142 -1.72 17.06 19.99
N ASP A 143 -0.92 16.04 19.68
CA ASP A 143 0.27 15.70 20.45
C ASP A 143 1.31 16.82 20.28
N ALA A 144 1.94 17.23 21.39
CA ALA A 144 2.82 18.39 21.40
C ALA A 144 4.01 18.23 20.43
N ASP A 145 4.48 17.01 20.26
CA ASP A 145 5.62 16.63 19.44
C ASP A 145 5.22 16.10 18.06
N TYR A 146 3.95 16.21 17.63
CA TYR A 146 3.46 15.64 16.38
C TYR A 146 4.30 16.05 15.17
N GLY A 147 4.57 17.35 15.00
CA GLY A 147 5.41 17.86 13.91
C GLY A 147 6.82 17.26 13.92
N SER A 148 7.44 17.11 15.10
CA SER A 148 8.74 16.45 15.23
C SER A 148 8.66 14.97 14.88
N ARG A 149 7.59 14.27 15.31
CA ARG A 149 7.36 12.85 14.97
C ARG A 149 7.18 12.66 13.47
N VAL A 150 6.51 13.57 12.76
CA VAL A 150 6.38 13.54 11.29
C VAL A 150 7.74 13.69 10.62
N LYS A 151 8.58 14.65 11.04
CA LYS A 151 9.94 14.81 10.50
C LYS A 151 10.81 13.57 10.74
N THR A 152 10.73 12.98 11.94
CA THR A 152 11.46 11.74 12.27
C THR A 152 10.95 10.56 11.45
N ALA A 153 9.62 10.41 11.31
CA ALA A 153 9.00 9.36 10.51
C ALA A 153 9.39 9.46 9.03
N MET A 154 9.47 10.68 8.49
CA MET A 154 9.95 10.90 7.13
C MET A 154 11.41 10.47 6.95
N LYS A 155 12.31 10.92 7.85
CA LYS A 155 13.73 10.51 7.80
C LYS A 155 13.88 8.99 7.88
N GLN A 156 13.16 8.37 8.81
CA GLN A 156 13.09 6.92 8.92
C GLN A 156 12.56 6.31 7.62
N GLY A 157 11.47 6.85 7.06
CA GLY A 157 10.89 6.40 5.80
C GLY A 157 11.92 6.29 4.68
N TYR A 158 12.73 7.33 4.44
CA TYR A 158 13.80 7.28 3.44
C TYR A 158 14.85 6.20 3.75
N MET A 159 15.31 6.09 5.00
CA MET A 159 16.28 5.07 5.39
C MET A 159 15.73 3.65 5.22
N LEU A 160 14.48 3.44 5.61
CA LEU A 160 13.78 2.17 5.49
C LEU A 160 13.51 1.79 4.04
N ALA A 161 13.18 2.77 3.19
CA ALA A 161 13.01 2.56 1.75
C ALA A 161 14.31 2.07 1.08
N VAL A 162 15.48 2.59 1.47
CA VAL A 162 16.77 2.08 0.98
C VAL A 162 16.98 0.62 1.38
N ILE A 163 16.64 0.26 2.62
CA ILE A 163 16.71 -1.14 3.07
C ILE A 163 15.74 -2.01 2.24
N LEU A 164 14.52 -1.54 2.01
CA LEU A 164 13.50 -2.26 1.23
C LEU A 164 13.96 -2.48 -0.21
N LEU A 165 14.49 -1.45 -0.87
CA LEU A 165 15.07 -1.56 -2.22
C LEU A 165 16.19 -2.60 -2.27
N GLY A 166 17.09 -2.58 -1.28
CA GLY A 166 18.18 -3.55 -1.19
C GLY A 166 17.67 -4.99 -1.00
N VAL A 167 16.75 -5.20 -0.05
CA VAL A 167 16.16 -6.53 0.20
C VAL A 167 15.37 -7.02 -1.01
N GLN A 168 14.56 -6.15 -1.62
CA GLN A 168 13.77 -6.47 -2.81
C GLN A 168 14.70 -6.87 -3.97
N SER A 169 15.78 -6.13 -4.20
CA SER A 169 16.76 -6.45 -5.25
C SER A 169 17.42 -7.83 -5.03
N VAL A 170 17.80 -8.15 -3.79
CA VAL A 170 18.39 -9.45 -3.44
C VAL A 170 17.37 -10.58 -3.65
N VAL A 171 16.14 -10.40 -3.17
CA VAL A 171 15.08 -11.42 -3.30
C VAL A 171 14.75 -11.68 -4.76
N LEU A 172 14.52 -10.64 -5.56
CA LEU A 172 14.18 -10.78 -6.97
C LEU A 172 15.32 -11.35 -7.80
N THR A 173 16.57 -10.97 -7.54
CA THR A 173 17.73 -11.58 -8.18
C THR A 173 17.81 -13.07 -7.83
N GLY A 174 17.62 -13.41 -6.55
CA GLY A 174 17.58 -14.80 -6.09
C GLY A 174 16.47 -15.61 -6.77
N LEU A 175 15.27 -15.07 -6.87
CA LEU A 175 14.15 -15.71 -7.56
C LEU A 175 14.38 -15.82 -9.08
N GLY A 176 15.07 -14.86 -9.68
CA GLY A 176 15.53 -14.92 -11.07
C GLY A 176 16.46 -16.10 -11.31
N LEU A 177 17.43 -16.29 -10.42
CA LEU A 177 18.40 -17.40 -10.50
C LEU A 177 17.80 -18.76 -10.14
N LEU A 178 16.87 -18.82 -9.19
CA LEU A 178 16.31 -20.07 -8.66
C LEU A 178 15.08 -20.56 -9.43
N LEU A 179 14.21 -19.65 -9.86
CA LEU A 179 12.93 -19.96 -10.51
C LEU A 179 12.89 -19.54 -11.99
N GLY A 180 13.94 -18.91 -12.50
CA GLY A 180 13.93 -18.33 -13.84
C GLY A 180 12.92 -17.19 -13.96
N SER A 181 12.67 -16.45 -12.87
CA SER A 181 11.63 -15.43 -12.84
C SER A 181 11.94 -14.26 -13.77
N TYR A 182 10.92 -13.74 -14.45
CA TYR A 182 11.06 -12.60 -15.36
C TYR A 182 9.85 -11.66 -15.29
N TYR A 183 10.05 -10.44 -15.80
CA TYR A 183 9.04 -9.40 -15.90
C TYR A 183 8.48 -9.31 -17.31
N GLY A 184 7.17 -9.14 -17.42
CA GLY A 184 6.47 -8.78 -18.64
C GLY A 184 6.07 -7.30 -18.65
N SER A 185 5.47 -6.87 -19.75
CA SER A 185 4.91 -5.52 -19.88
C SER A 185 3.47 -5.46 -19.36
N ASP A 186 3.16 -4.43 -18.57
CA ASP A 186 1.80 -4.13 -18.10
C ASP A 186 1.39 -2.72 -18.55
N PRO A 187 0.36 -2.58 -19.41
CA PRO A 187 -0.11 -1.28 -19.87
C PRO A 187 -0.57 -0.35 -18.74
N SER A 188 -1.05 -0.91 -17.62
CA SER A 188 -1.57 -0.14 -16.49
C SER A 188 -0.47 0.48 -15.60
N GLN A 189 0.78 0.05 -15.79
CA GLN A 189 1.95 0.51 -15.03
C GLN A 189 2.93 1.31 -15.88
N SER A 190 2.55 1.67 -17.11
CA SER A 190 3.41 2.39 -18.05
C SER A 190 3.04 3.86 -18.15
N SER A 191 4.04 4.75 -18.06
CA SER A 191 3.88 6.19 -18.22
C SER A 191 3.40 6.56 -19.64
N TYR A 192 3.78 5.75 -20.64
CA TYR A 192 3.33 5.86 -22.04
C TYR A 192 1.80 5.75 -22.20
N ASN A 193 1.13 5.12 -21.24
CA ASN A 193 -0.31 4.88 -21.27
C ASN A 193 -1.09 5.83 -20.36
N MET A 194 -0.54 7.04 -20.15
CA MET A 194 -1.13 8.10 -19.33
C MET A 194 -1.28 9.40 -20.13
N TYR A 195 -2.30 10.19 -19.82
CA TYR A 195 -2.42 11.55 -20.39
C TYR A 195 -1.32 12.49 -19.88
N TYR A 196 -0.99 12.36 -18.60
CA TYR A 196 -0.02 13.15 -17.86
C TYR A 196 0.94 12.19 -17.15
N PRO A 197 2.05 11.79 -17.80
CA PRO A 197 3.05 10.87 -17.24
C PRO A 197 3.56 11.29 -15.84
N TRP A 198 3.69 12.59 -15.60
CA TRP A 198 4.15 13.15 -14.32
C TRP A 198 3.22 12.89 -13.13
N MET A 199 1.98 12.44 -13.35
CA MET A 199 1.07 12.01 -12.29
C MET A 199 1.28 10.56 -11.84
N LEU A 200 2.14 9.78 -12.52
CA LEU A 200 2.44 8.38 -12.14
C LEU A 200 2.74 8.23 -10.63
N PRO A 201 3.58 9.09 -10.02
CA PRO A 201 3.95 8.93 -8.61
C PRO A 201 2.85 9.27 -7.60
N LEU A 202 1.67 9.73 -8.04
CA LEU A 202 0.49 9.78 -7.16
C LEU A 202 0.08 8.38 -6.69
N LEU A 203 0.33 7.35 -7.51
CA LEU A 203 0.00 5.97 -7.17
C LEU A 203 0.79 5.50 -5.94
N ALA A 204 2.05 5.93 -5.78
CA ALA A 204 2.88 5.63 -4.61
C ALA A 204 2.21 6.11 -3.31
N TRP A 205 1.61 7.30 -3.32
CA TRP A 205 0.86 7.83 -2.18
C TRP A 205 -0.42 7.05 -1.92
N CYS A 206 -1.12 6.65 -2.98
CA CYS A 206 -2.33 5.87 -2.86
C CYS A 206 -2.04 4.52 -2.21
N ALA A 207 -1.07 3.77 -2.77
CA ALA A 207 -0.62 2.47 -2.25
C ALA A 207 -0.13 2.59 -0.80
N GLY A 208 0.83 3.48 -0.54
CA GLY A 208 1.40 3.65 0.80
C GLY A 208 0.38 4.05 1.87
N ILE A 209 -0.66 4.84 1.54
CA ILE A 209 -1.72 5.17 2.49
C ILE A 209 -2.67 3.99 2.69
N SER A 210 -3.26 3.46 1.61
CA SER A 210 -4.31 2.45 1.75
C SER A 210 -3.76 1.14 2.29
N GLU A 211 -2.65 0.67 1.76
CA GLU A 211 -2.15 -0.67 2.05
C GLU A 211 -1.61 -0.75 3.48
N GLU A 212 -0.85 0.26 3.93
CA GLU A 212 -0.33 0.28 5.30
C GLU A 212 -1.44 0.41 6.34
N ILE A 213 -2.52 1.13 6.02
CA ILE A 213 -3.66 1.26 6.93
C ILE A 213 -4.49 -0.03 6.96
N GLN A 214 -4.79 -0.61 5.80
CA GLN A 214 -5.69 -1.76 5.69
C GLN A 214 -5.03 -3.05 6.16
N THR A 215 -3.87 -3.40 5.60
CA THR A 215 -3.27 -4.72 5.82
C THR A 215 -2.37 -4.71 7.06
N ARG A 216 -1.51 -3.70 7.22
CA ARG A 216 -0.57 -3.65 8.37
C ARG A 216 -1.28 -3.15 9.61
N PHE A 217 -1.76 -1.91 9.60
CA PHE A 217 -2.29 -1.28 10.80
C PHE A 217 -3.55 -1.97 11.30
N PHE A 218 -4.56 -2.13 10.45
CA PHE A 218 -5.79 -2.80 10.84
C PHE A 218 -5.64 -4.33 10.84
N GLY A 219 -5.22 -4.93 9.72
CA GLY A 219 -5.14 -6.39 9.55
C GLY A 219 -4.28 -7.10 10.61
N ILE A 220 -3.05 -6.64 10.85
CA ILE A 220 -2.19 -7.23 11.90
C ILE A 220 -2.79 -6.99 13.29
N GLY A 221 -3.31 -5.79 13.56
CA GLY A 221 -3.93 -5.46 14.84
C GLY A 221 -5.13 -6.36 15.17
N LEU A 222 -5.94 -6.68 14.15
CA LEU A 222 -7.09 -7.57 14.23
C LEU A 222 -6.67 -9.00 14.55
N VAL A 223 -5.78 -9.59 13.74
CA VAL A 223 -5.31 -10.96 13.94
C VAL A 223 -4.60 -11.08 15.29
N ARG A 224 -3.79 -10.08 15.67
CA ARG A 224 -3.13 -10.05 16.97
C ARG A 224 -4.11 -10.03 18.13
N LYS A 225 -5.24 -9.34 18.02
CA LYS A 225 -6.29 -9.35 19.04
C LYS A 225 -6.94 -10.73 19.16
N TRP A 226 -7.25 -11.39 18.05
CA TRP A 226 -7.83 -12.73 18.05
C TRP A 226 -6.89 -13.77 18.64
N LEU A 227 -5.62 -13.76 18.24
CA LEU A 227 -4.59 -14.62 18.84
C LEU A 227 -4.44 -14.35 20.34
N GLY A 228 -4.45 -13.09 20.77
CA GLY A 228 -4.41 -12.74 22.19
C GLY A 228 -5.62 -13.23 22.99
N ALA A 229 -6.80 -13.30 22.38
CA ALA A 229 -8.00 -13.84 23.00
C ALA A 229 -7.96 -15.37 23.09
N LEU A 230 -7.45 -16.04 22.06
CA LEU A 230 -7.35 -17.51 21.99
C LEU A 230 -6.35 -18.07 23.01
N PHE A 231 -5.21 -17.40 23.20
CA PHE A 231 -4.12 -17.86 24.07
C PHE A 231 -4.11 -17.17 25.45
N ARG A 232 -5.23 -16.57 25.89
CA ARG A 232 -5.31 -15.94 27.21
C ARG A 232 -5.42 -17.04 28.29
N PRO A 233 -4.54 -17.06 29.30
CA PRO A 233 -4.67 -18.00 30.42
C PRO A 233 -6.00 -17.79 31.16
N GLN A 234 -6.64 -18.88 31.60
CA GLN A 234 -7.83 -18.80 32.44
C GLN A 234 -7.50 -18.11 33.77
N PRO A 235 -8.44 -17.34 34.34
CA PRO A 235 -8.23 -16.70 35.64
C PRO A 235 -8.23 -17.78 36.72
N GLY A 236 -7.07 -18.06 37.33
CA GLY A 236 -6.96 -19.04 38.41
C GLY A 236 -5.54 -19.51 38.81
N GLY A 237 -4.48 -19.10 38.10
CA GLY A 237 -3.10 -19.48 38.44
C GLY A 237 -2.30 -18.31 39.04
N ASP A 238 -1.73 -18.52 40.22
CA ASP A 238 -0.90 -17.56 40.94
C ASP A 238 0.24 -17.02 40.05
N ALA A 239 0.16 -15.72 39.74
CA ALA A 239 1.12 -15.05 38.89
C ALA A 239 2.40 -14.74 39.67
N SER A 240 3.34 -15.69 39.69
CA SER A 240 4.73 -15.43 40.08
C SER A 240 5.45 -14.54 39.06
N ASP A 241 6.51 -13.85 39.48
CA ASP A 241 7.36 -12.96 38.65
C ASP A 241 7.91 -13.60 37.36
N SER A 242 7.95 -14.93 37.29
CA SER A 242 8.30 -15.69 36.08
C SER A 242 7.26 -15.55 34.94
N GLY A 243 5.99 -15.28 35.28
CA GLY A 243 4.88 -15.07 34.35
C GLY A 243 4.96 -13.74 33.60
N ALA A 244 5.58 -12.71 34.19
CA ALA A 244 5.75 -11.40 33.55
C ALA A 244 6.69 -11.47 32.34
N ARG A 245 7.82 -12.20 32.44
CA ARG A 245 8.72 -12.44 31.30
C ARG A 245 8.07 -13.33 30.23
N SER A 246 7.37 -14.39 30.63
CA SER A 246 6.64 -15.30 29.73
C SER A 246 5.56 -14.56 28.92
N SER A 247 4.81 -13.66 29.55
CA SER A 247 3.79 -12.84 28.87
C SER A 247 4.37 -11.89 27.80
N SER A 248 5.59 -11.36 28.02
CA SER A 248 6.27 -10.49 27.06
C SER A 248 6.82 -11.24 25.83
N ALA A 249 7.31 -12.48 26.02
CA ALA A 249 7.80 -13.33 24.94
C ALA A 249 6.62 -13.87 24.10
N LEU A 250 5.57 -14.37 24.76
CA LEU A 250 4.34 -14.79 24.10
C LEU A 250 3.72 -13.66 23.29
N SER A 251 3.61 -12.45 23.86
CA SER A 251 3.07 -11.29 23.12
C SER A 251 3.86 -10.98 21.84
N ARG A 252 5.20 -11.12 21.88
CA ARG A 252 6.04 -10.95 20.69
C ARG A 252 5.75 -12.04 19.66
N ILE A 253 5.70 -13.30 20.07
CA ILE A 253 5.40 -14.45 19.21
C ILE A 253 4.02 -14.28 18.54
N LEU A 254 2.98 -13.98 19.32
CA LEU A 254 1.63 -13.76 18.78
C LEU A 254 1.59 -12.59 17.79
N THR A 255 2.40 -11.55 18.01
CA THR A 255 2.51 -10.44 17.05
C THR A 255 3.20 -10.87 15.78
N SER A 256 4.29 -11.63 15.86
CA SER A 256 4.97 -12.18 14.68
C SER A 256 4.07 -13.11 13.86
N ILE A 257 3.27 -13.96 14.52
CA ILE A 257 2.30 -14.83 13.83
C ILE A 257 1.20 -14.00 13.15
N ALA A 258 0.74 -12.92 13.79
CA ALA A 258 -0.30 -12.04 13.24
C ALA A 258 0.11 -11.35 11.93
N VAL A 259 1.42 -11.21 11.67
CA VAL A 259 1.94 -10.63 10.42
C VAL A 259 1.62 -11.50 9.20
N LEU A 260 1.63 -12.82 9.35
CA LEU A 260 1.58 -13.74 8.20
C LEU A 260 0.26 -13.65 7.43
N PRO A 261 -0.94 -13.73 8.05
CA PRO A 261 -2.19 -13.69 7.29
C PRO A 261 -2.42 -12.34 6.62
N ALA A 262 -2.10 -11.25 7.32
CA ALA A 262 -2.23 -9.89 6.78
C ALA A 262 -1.30 -9.67 5.58
N THR A 263 -0.07 -10.19 5.66
CA THR A 263 0.91 -10.11 4.57
C THR A 263 0.50 -10.99 3.39
N ALA A 264 -0.02 -12.20 3.65
CA ALA A 264 -0.49 -13.09 2.59
C ALA A 264 -1.64 -12.48 1.79
N VAL A 265 -2.63 -11.87 2.47
CA VAL A 265 -3.72 -11.15 1.81
C VAL A 265 -3.16 -10.06 0.91
N TRP A 266 -2.21 -9.26 1.40
CA TRP A 266 -1.55 -8.24 0.59
C TRP A 266 -0.82 -8.83 -0.62
N ALA A 267 -0.02 -9.88 -0.41
CA ALA A 267 0.74 -10.54 -1.48
C ALA A 267 -0.18 -11.10 -2.59
N PHE A 268 -1.30 -11.72 -2.22
CA PHE A 268 -2.31 -12.20 -3.18
C PHE A 268 -2.95 -11.07 -3.99
N GLY A 269 -2.95 -9.83 -3.50
CA GLY A 269 -3.43 -8.68 -4.28
C GLY A 269 -2.54 -8.31 -5.45
N HIS A 270 -1.31 -8.86 -5.51
CA HIS A 270 -0.28 -8.47 -6.46
C HIS A 270 0.18 -9.61 -7.36
N VAL A 271 -0.26 -10.85 -7.13
CA VAL A 271 0.15 -12.00 -7.97
C VAL A 271 -0.33 -11.89 -9.42
N GLY A 272 -1.29 -11.00 -9.70
CA GLY A 272 -1.75 -10.68 -11.05
C GLY A 272 -0.82 -9.73 -11.84
N TYR A 273 0.21 -9.18 -11.21
CA TYR A 273 1.21 -8.37 -11.94
C TYR A 273 1.98 -9.22 -12.95
N ALA A 274 2.56 -8.56 -13.94
CA ALA A 274 3.33 -9.21 -15.01
C ALA A 274 4.71 -9.69 -14.51
N VAL A 275 4.73 -10.52 -13.47
CA VAL A 275 5.91 -11.16 -12.88
C VAL A 275 5.66 -12.66 -12.88
N TYR A 276 6.45 -13.41 -13.65
CA TYR A 276 6.25 -14.83 -13.88
C TYR A 276 7.41 -15.66 -13.32
N PRO A 277 7.15 -16.86 -12.78
CA PRO A 277 5.82 -17.43 -12.50
C PRO A 277 5.14 -16.72 -11.30
N TRP A 278 3.82 -16.89 -11.12
CA TRP A 278 3.02 -16.11 -10.16
C TRP A 278 3.53 -16.19 -8.71
N GLN A 279 4.17 -17.30 -8.33
CA GLN A 279 4.74 -17.53 -7.00
C GLN A 279 5.86 -16.54 -6.68
N THR A 280 6.56 -16.03 -7.70
CA THR A 280 7.66 -15.06 -7.54
C THR A 280 7.17 -13.86 -6.73
N ARG A 281 6.08 -13.25 -7.18
CA ARG A 281 5.51 -12.06 -6.52
C ARG A 281 4.96 -12.40 -5.14
N PHE A 282 4.37 -13.59 -4.97
CA PHE A 282 3.90 -14.02 -3.66
C PHE A 282 5.05 -14.17 -2.65
N ILE A 283 6.13 -14.87 -3.02
CA ILE A 283 7.29 -15.10 -2.14
C ILE A 283 7.97 -13.77 -1.79
N GLU A 284 8.22 -12.94 -2.81
CA GLU A 284 8.80 -11.61 -2.64
C GLU A 284 8.00 -10.77 -1.62
N LEU A 285 6.70 -10.66 -1.83
CA LEU A 285 5.85 -9.82 -1.00
C LEU A 285 5.58 -10.39 0.38
N MET A 286 5.70 -11.70 0.58
CA MET A 286 5.70 -12.29 1.92
C MET A 286 6.90 -11.82 2.74
N ILE A 287 8.08 -11.71 2.13
CA ILE A 287 9.29 -11.23 2.79
C ILE A 287 9.20 -9.71 3.01
N ILE A 288 8.90 -8.96 1.96
CA ILE A 288 8.82 -7.49 2.01
C ILE A 288 7.70 -7.03 2.96
N GLY A 289 6.54 -7.68 2.93
CA GLY A 289 5.43 -7.31 3.79
C GLY A 289 5.67 -7.65 5.27
N ALA A 290 6.41 -8.73 5.57
CA ALA A 290 6.86 -9.00 6.92
C ALA A 290 7.86 -7.94 7.42
N LEU A 291 8.74 -7.45 6.54
CA LEU A 291 9.68 -6.38 6.85
C LEU A 291 8.96 -5.04 7.11
N PHE A 292 7.98 -4.67 6.28
CA PHE A 292 7.12 -3.52 6.53
C PHE A 292 6.37 -3.63 7.87
N ALA A 293 5.84 -4.81 8.20
CA ALA A 293 5.20 -5.05 9.48
C ALA A 293 6.16 -4.83 10.66
N TRP A 294 7.40 -5.33 10.55
CA TRP A 294 8.43 -5.10 11.55
C TRP A 294 8.75 -3.61 11.70
N PHE A 295 8.87 -2.87 10.60
CA PHE A 295 9.07 -1.41 10.62
C PHE A 295 7.90 -0.68 11.30
N MET A 296 6.65 -1.00 10.95
CA MET A 296 5.48 -0.37 11.58
C MET A 296 5.47 -0.59 13.09
N LEU A 297 5.76 -1.82 13.54
CA LEU A 297 5.79 -2.16 14.97
C LEU A 297 6.93 -1.47 15.72
N ARG A 298 8.03 -1.13 15.04
CA ARG A 298 9.21 -0.50 15.64
C ARG A 298 9.17 1.04 15.60
N PHE A 299 8.71 1.60 14.49
CA PHE A 299 8.80 3.03 14.16
C PHE A 299 7.44 3.74 14.04
N GLY A 300 6.34 2.98 13.95
CA GLY A 300 4.98 3.49 13.88
C GLY A 300 4.43 3.63 12.45
N LEU A 301 3.14 3.96 12.38
CA LEU A 301 2.37 3.99 11.12
C LEU A 301 2.89 5.04 10.13
N LEU A 302 3.25 6.24 10.60
CA LEU A 302 3.72 7.28 9.69
C LEU A 302 5.06 6.90 9.02
N ALA A 303 5.96 6.25 9.76
CA ALA A 303 7.26 5.84 9.24
C ALA A 303 7.11 4.80 8.13
N VAL A 304 6.19 3.83 8.31
CA VAL A 304 5.94 2.80 7.30
C VAL A 304 5.23 3.35 6.07
N ILE A 305 4.29 4.30 6.23
CA ILE A 305 3.67 5.01 5.10
C ILE A 305 4.74 5.75 4.31
N PHE A 306 5.61 6.55 4.97
CA PHE A 306 6.69 7.23 4.26
C PHE A 306 7.66 6.25 3.60
N ALA A 307 8.01 5.12 4.25
CA ALA A 307 8.87 4.11 3.65
C ALA A 307 8.28 3.53 2.36
N HIS A 308 6.98 3.21 2.38
CA HIS A 308 6.26 2.69 1.23
C HIS A 308 6.18 3.72 0.11
N VAL A 309 5.75 4.94 0.42
CA VAL A 309 5.66 6.03 -0.57
C VAL A 309 7.02 6.33 -1.20
N VAL A 310 8.10 6.37 -0.41
CA VAL A 310 9.45 6.62 -0.94
C VAL A 310 9.95 5.45 -1.79
N LEU A 311 9.69 4.20 -1.37
CA LEU A 311 10.02 3.00 -2.16
C LEU A 311 9.40 3.11 -3.56
N ASP A 312 8.08 3.26 -3.62
CA ASP A 312 7.34 3.32 -4.87
C ASP A 312 7.69 4.55 -5.70
N SER A 313 7.80 5.71 -5.06
CA SER A 313 8.20 6.94 -5.77
C SER A 313 9.60 6.82 -6.36
N THR A 314 10.52 6.08 -5.72
CA THR A 314 11.86 5.82 -6.25
C THR A 314 11.79 4.91 -7.46
N LEU A 315 11.04 3.80 -7.38
CA LEU A 315 10.86 2.88 -8.50
C LEU A 315 10.21 3.57 -9.71
N MET A 316 9.15 4.35 -9.47
CA MET A 316 8.47 5.13 -10.50
C MET A 316 9.36 6.24 -11.06
N ALA A 317 10.16 6.92 -10.24
CA ALA A 317 11.11 7.93 -10.71
C ALA A 317 12.17 7.31 -11.63
N VAL A 318 12.72 6.15 -11.27
CA VAL A 318 13.68 5.41 -12.12
C VAL A 318 13.02 5.01 -13.44
N GLN A 319 11.78 4.53 -13.41
CA GLN A 319 11.02 4.22 -14.61
C GLN A 319 10.87 5.45 -15.51
N MET A 320 10.38 6.56 -14.97
CA MET A 320 10.19 7.80 -15.75
C MET A 320 11.51 8.32 -16.34
N LEU A 321 12.60 8.31 -15.56
CA LEU A 321 13.93 8.66 -16.06
C LEU A 321 14.40 7.75 -17.21
N SER A 322 13.90 6.52 -17.25
CA SER A 322 14.24 5.53 -18.29
C SER A 322 13.29 5.57 -19.49
N ASP A 323 12.04 6.00 -19.29
CA ASP A 323 11.01 6.08 -20.33
C ASP A 323 11.35 7.17 -21.36
N GLY A 324 12.00 8.26 -20.94
CA GLY A 324 12.52 9.27 -21.86
C GLY A 324 11.46 10.20 -22.47
N LEU A 325 10.27 10.31 -21.87
CA LEU A 325 9.26 11.26 -22.30
C LEU A 325 9.63 12.69 -21.88
N SER A 326 9.06 13.68 -22.56
CA SER A 326 9.30 15.08 -22.25
C SER A 326 8.84 15.43 -20.83
N GLY A 327 9.76 15.93 -20.01
CA GLY A 327 9.46 16.36 -18.63
C GLY A 327 9.64 15.26 -17.57
N ASP A 328 9.90 14.02 -17.97
CA ASP A 328 10.04 12.89 -17.03
C ASP A 328 11.20 13.07 -16.05
N ASN A 329 12.32 13.65 -16.49
CA ASN A 329 13.47 13.90 -15.61
C ASN A 329 13.12 14.80 -14.43
N LEU A 330 12.40 15.89 -14.68
CA LEU A 330 11.97 16.81 -13.63
C LEU A 330 10.92 16.16 -12.75
N ALA A 331 9.94 15.47 -13.35
CA ALA A 331 8.87 14.82 -12.61
C ALA A 331 9.40 13.70 -11.71
N GLY A 332 10.28 12.83 -12.20
CA GLY A 332 10.93 11.79 -11.41
C GLY A 332 11.73 12.36 -10.22
N PHE A 333 12.49 13.44 -10.44
CA PHE A 333 13.21 14.11 -9.35
C PHE A 333 12.27 14.72 -8.30
N VAL A 334 11.22 15.42 -8.74
CA VAL A 334 10.20 16.00 -7.86
C VAL A 334 9.52 14.91 -7.05
N SER A 335 9.18 13.77 -7.67
CA SER A 335 8.50 12.66 -7.01
C SER A 335 9.34 12.01 -5.93
N PHE A 336 10.66 11.90 -6.12
CA PHE A 336 11.57 11.46 -5.07
C PHE A 336 11.62 12.41 -3.86
N LEU A 337 11.54 13.73 -4.09
CA LEU A 337 11.58 14.74 -3.03
C LEU A 337 10.22 15.04 -2.38
N LEU A 338 9.13 14.70 -3.06
CA LEU A 338 7.77 15.04 -2.64
C LEU A 338 7.43 14.52 -1.23
N PRO A 339 7.80 13.29 -0.81
CA PRO A 339 7.57 12.82 0.56
C PRO A 339 8.21 13.71 1.63
N ALA A 340 9.44 14.17 1.39
CA ALA A 340 10.12 15.11 2.28
C ALA A 340 9.39 16.47 2.34
N ALA A 341 9.00 17.01 1.17
CA ALA A 341 8.28 18.28 1.09
C ALA A 341 6.93 18.22 1.84
N VAL A 342 6.16 17.14 1.65
CA VAL A 342 4.88 16.91 2.35
C VAL A 342 5.09 16.80 3.86
N ALA A 343 6.09 16.05 4.32
CA ALA A 343 6.39 15.94 5.74
C ALA A 343 6.75 17.29 6.38
N MET A 344 7.55 18.10 5.67
CA MET A 344 7.93 19.44 6.13
C MET A 344 6.73 20.38 6.17
N LEU A 345 5.85 20.34 5.16
CA LEU A 345 4.60 21.11 5.14
C LEU A 345 3.68 20.73 6.31
N ILE A 346 3.47 19.44 6.55
CA ILE A 346 2.66 18.93 7.66
C ILE A 346 3.21 19.43 9.00
N ALA A 347 4.54 19.32 9.18
CA ALA A 347 5.16 19.75 10.42
C ALA A 347 5.09 21.28 10.63
N TRP A 348 5.30 22.06 9.56
CA TRP A 348 5.15 23.51 9.59
C TRP A 348 3.71 23.95 9.91
N LEU A 349 2.71 23.32 9.29
CA LEU A 349 1.29 23.59 9.58
C LEU A 349 0.95 23.31 11.05
N HIS A 350 1.51 22.24 11.60
CA HIS A 350 1.35 21.89 13.01
C HIS A 350 1.99 22.94 13.93
N GLU A 351 3.24 23.32 13.66
CA GLU A 351 3.98 24.33 14.44
C GLU A 351 3.28 25.70 14.41
N ARG A 352 2.82 26.16 13.23
CA ARG A 352 2.12 27.45 13.07
C ARG A 352 0.83 27.51 13.88
N ARG A 353 0.05 26.42 13.89
CA ARG A 353 -1.19 26.34 14.68
C ARG A 353 -0.93 26.47 16.18
N ARG A 354 0.21 25.95 16.67
CA ARG A 354 0.59 26.07 18.10
C ARG A 354 1.19 27.43 18.43
N GLY A 355 2.01 28.00 17.53
CA GLY A 355 2.55 29.35 17.68
C GLY A 355 1.45 30.42 17.79
N GLY A 356 0.34 30.26 17.07
CA GLY A 356 -0.83 31.13 17.17
C GLY A 356 -1.60 31.04 18.50
N THR A 357 -1.51 29.92 19.22
CA THR A 357 -2.16 29.76 20.54
C THR A 357 -1.31 30.27 21.72
N GLY A 358 -0.01 30.50 21.50
CA GLY A 358 0.91 30.98 22.54
C GLY A 358 1.06 32.51 22.61
N SER A 359 0.61 33.25 21.60
CA SER A 359 0.85 34.71 21.52
C SER A 359 -0.28 35.57 22.09
N SER A 360 -1.39 34.98 22.56
CA SER A 360 -2.53 35.74 23.10
C SER A 360 -2.56 35.83 24.65
N ALA A 361 -1.54 35.29 25.33
CA ALA A 361 -1.43 35.30 26.80
C ALA A 361 -0.35 36.27 27.32
N ALA A 362 0.26 37.09 26.46
CA ALA A 362 1.36 37.99 26.81
C ALA A 362 1.07 39.45 26.42
N VAL A 363 -0.14 39.95 26.73
CA VAL A 363 -0.42 41.40 26.78
C VAL A 363 -1.44 41.65 27.90
N SER A 364 -0.98 41.61 29.15
CA SER A 364 -1.57 42.35 30.28
C SER A 364 -0.67 42.26 31.51
N ARG A 365 0.41 43.03 31.51
CA ARG A 365 1.01 43.58 32.73
C ARG A 365 1.45 45.00 32.45
#